data_AF-A0A239CMP9-F1
#
_entry.id   AF-A0A239CMP9-F1
#
_cell.length_a   1.000
_cell.length_b   1.000
_cell.length_c   1.000
_cell.angle_alpha   90.00
_cell.angle_beta   90.00
_cell.angle_gamma   90.00
#
_symmetry.space_group_name_H-M   'P 1'
#
loop_
_entity.id
_entity.type
_entity.pdbx_description
1 polymer ?
#
loop_
_entity_poly.entity_id
_entity_poly.type
_entity_poly.pdbx_seq_one_letter_code
_entity_poly.pdbx_strand_id
1 'polypeptide(L)'
;MAKVRAFEDLDIWNEALKIAVEIYRIADLPPLKNDYKSRDQLIGAAISISNNIAEGFEYNNNKMFIKFLHYAKGSAGEVRSQLAVLVAAGRVDQKVYEDLRSELINLSSRIKSLINYLIDYNQKSNQSPKT
;
A
#
# COMPACT_ATOMS: atom_id res chain seq x y z
N MET A 1 -6.26 -16.81 -16.28
CA MET A 1 -6.12 -15.54 -15.53
C MET A 1 -6.30 -14.40 -16.52
N ALA A 2 -7.10 -13.38 -16.17
CA ALA A 2 -7.23 -12.21 -17.03
C ALA A 2 -5.85 -11.57 -17.23
N LYS A 3 -5.56 -11.12 -18.45
CA LYS A 3 -4.33 -10.38 -18.75
C LYS A 3 -4.42 -9.02 -18.06
N VAL A 4 -3.56 -8.77 -17.07
CA VAL A 4 -3.37 -7.45 -16.46
C VAL A 4 -2.85 -6.50 -17.55
N ARG A 5 -3.55 -5.40 -17.79
CA ARG A 5 -3.19 -4.39 -18.81
C ARG A 5 -2.92 -3.03 -18.20
N ALA A 6 -3.53 -2.74 -17.06
CA ALA A 6 -3.35 -1.50 -16.32
C ALA A 6 -3.18 -1.79 -14.83
N PHE A 7 -2.67 -0.83 -14.05
CA PHE A 7 -2.49 -1.02 -12.62
C PHE A 7 -3.84 -1.16 -11.89
N GLU A 8 -4.91 -0.62 -12.46
CA GLU A 8 -6.29 -0.73 -11.95
C GLU A 8 -6.80 -2.18 -11.98
N ASP A 9 -6.21 -3.05 -12.81
CA ASP A 9 -6.51 -4.48 -12.82
C ASP A 9 -5.86 -5.21 -11.62
N LEU A 10 -4.96 -4.56 -10.86
CA LEU A 10 -4.28 -5.16 -9.72
C LEU A 10 -5.15 -5.06 -8.47
N ASP A 11 -5.49 -6.21 -7.88
CA ASP A 11 -6.23 -6.22 -6.62
C ASP A 11 -5.52 -5.48 -5.48
N ILE A 12 -4.18 -5.52 -5.45
CA ILE A 12 -3.38 -4.81 -4.43
C ILE A 12 -3.51 -3.29 -4.57
N TRP A 13 -3.70 -2.78 -5.80
CA TRP A 13 -3.93 -1.36 -6.04
C TRP A 13 -5.34 -0.98 -5.58
N ASN A 14 -6.35 -1.80 -5.94
CA ASN A 14 -7.73 -1.58 -5.53
C ASN A 14 -7.89 -1.59 -4.00
N GLU A 15 -7.20 -2.50 -3.30
CA GLU A 15 -7.19 -2.53 -1.83
C GLU A 15 -6.47 -1.31 -1.25
N ALA A 16 -5.32 -0.90 -1.80
CA ALA A 16 -4.63 0.31 -1.39
C ALA A 16 -5.50 1.57 -1.56
N LEU A 17 -6.23 1.70 -2.67
CA LEU A 17 -7.16 2.80 -2.92
C LEU A 17 -8.28 2.83 -1.86
N LYS A 18 -8.88 1.68 -1.55
CA LYS A 18 -9.93 1.59 -0.53
C LYS A 18 -9.43 2.03 0.84
N ILE A 19 -8.23 1.58 1.24
CA ILE A 19 -7.60 2.00 2.49
C ILE A 19 -7.36 3.52 2.50
N ALA A 20 -6.85 4.10 1.40
CA ALA A 20 -6.63 5.54 1.31
C ALA A 20 -7.95 6.33 1.46
N VAL A 21 -9.03 5.88 0.83
CA VAL A 21 -10.38 6.49 0.98
C VAL A 21 -10.88 6.39 2.42
N GLU A 22 -10.66 5.26 3.09
CA GLU A 22 -11.07 5.11 4.49
C GLU A 22 -10.27 6.01 5.43
N ILE A 23 -8.96 6.15 5.17
CA ILE A 23 -8.10 7.10 5.88
C ILE A 23 -8.59 8.54 5.69
N TYR A 24 -9.02 8.94 4.50
CA TYR A 24 -9.65 10.24 4.27
C TYR A 24 -10.89 10.45 5.15
N ARG A 25 -11.77 9.44 5.21
CA ARG A 25 -12.99 9.51 6.04
C ARG A 25 -12.65 9.70 7.51
N ILE A 26 -11.67 8.97 8.03
CA ILE A 26 -11.24 9.08 9.43
C ILE A 26 -10.57 10.44 9.69
N ALA A 27 -9.74 10.90 8.75
CA ALA A 27 -9.08 12.20 8.78
C ALA A 27 -10.06 13.38 8.84
N ASP A 28 -11.26 13.22 8.27
CA ASP A 28 -12.32 14.23 8.29
C ASP A 28 -13.17 14.24 9.58
N LEU A 29 -12.93 13.29 10.50
CA LEU A 29 -13.63 13.22 11.78
C LEU A 29 -12.85 13.91 12.91
N PRO A 30 -13.52 14.63 13.84
CA PRO A 30 -12.88 15.07 15.08
C PRO A 30 -12.39 13.88 15.93
N PRO A 31 -11.28 14.02 16.67
CA PRO A 31 -10.44 15.23 16.77
C PRO A 31 -9.42 15.39 15.63
N LEU A 32 -9.24 14.38 14.78
CA LEU A 32 -8.19 14.36 13.73
C LEU A 32 -8.40 15.45 12.67
N LYS A 33 -9.65 15.81 12.36
CA LYS A 33 -10.02 16.91 11.45
C LYS A 33 -9.27 18.22 11.72
N ASN A 34 -9.02 18.52 12.98
CA ASN A 34 -8.38 19.76 13.43
C ASN A 34 -6.87 19.61 13.70
N ASP A 35 -6.35 18.38 13.64
CA ASP A 35 -4.92 18.09 13.79
C ASP A 35 -4.27 17.99 12.39
N TYR A 36 -4.17 19.15 11.74
CA TYR A 36 -3.77 19.25 10.32
C TYR A 36 -2.49 18.50 10.00
N LYS A 37 -1.48 18.58 10.88
CA LYS A 37 -0.19 17.94 10.64
C LYS A 37 -0.30 16.42 10.63
N SER A 38 -0.90 15.84 11.67
CA SER A 38 -1.07 14.39 11.75
C SER A 38 -2.02 13.88 10.67
N ARG A 39 -3.08 14.64 10.38
CA ARG A 39 -4.04 14.34 9.32
C ARG A 39 -3.37 14.25 7.95
N ASP A 40 -2.61 15.28 7.58
CA ASP A 40 -2.01 15.36 6.24
C ASP A 40 -0.87 14.33 6.09
N GLN A 41 -0.11 14.04 7.16
CA GLN A 41 0.89 12.97 7.17
C GLN A 41 0.27 11.58 6.99
N LEU A 42 -0.85 11.31 7.67
CA LEU A 42 -1.56 10.03 7.57
C LEU A 42 -2.14 9.81 6.18
N ILE A 43 -2.81 10.84 5.64
CA ILE A 43 -3.35 10.82 4.27
C ILE A 43 -2.22 10.59 3.26
N GLY A 44 -1.12 11.35 3.37
CA GLY A 44 0.02 11.24 2.47
C GLY A 44 0.63 9.83 2.46
N ALA A 45 0.83 9.24 3.64
CA ALA A 45 1.34 7.87 3.76
C ALA A 45 0.38 6.84 3.14
N ALA A 46 -0.94 7.01 3.31
CA ALA A 46 -1.94 6.09 2.77
C ALA A 46 -2.02 6.14 1.24
N ILE A 47 -2.09 7.34 0.65
CA ILE A 47 -2.11 7.53 -0.81
C ILE A 47 -0.81 7.02 -1.45
N SER A 48 0.32 7.18 -0.76
CA SER A 48 1.63 6.71 -1.24
C SER A 48 1.62 5.21 -1.57
N ILE A 49 0.80 4.39 -0.89
CA ILE A 49 0.70 2.96 -1.17
C ILE A 49 0.19 2.71 -2.60
N SER A 50 -0.95 3.29 -2.97
CA SER A 50 -1.52 3.14 -4.32
C SER A 50 -0.67 3.83 -5.38
N ASN A 51 -0.10 4.99 -5.07
CA ASN A 51 0.74 5.73 -6.01
C ASN A 51 2.01 4.96 -6.38
N ASN A 52 2.70 4.38 -5.40
CA ASN A 52 3.88 3.55 -5.67
C ASN A 52 3.52 2.31 -6.50
N ILE A 53 2.36 1.66 -6.25
CA ILE A 53 1.93 0.52 -7.06
C ILE A 53 1.71 0.94 -8.52
N ALA A 54 0.98 2.04 -8.75
CA ALA A 54 0.70 2.55 -10.09
C ALA A 54 2.00 2.98 -10.81
N GLU A 55 2.82 3.80 -10.16
CA GLU A 55 4.08 4.30 -10.72
C GLU A 55 5.03 3.15 -11.08
N GLY A 56 5.17 2.17 -10.18
CA GLY A 56 5.97 0.97 -10.43
C GLY A 56 5.48 0.15 -11.62
N PHE A 57 4.17 0.05 -11.81
CA PHE A 57 3.56 -0.68 -12.92
C PHE A 57 3.83 0.02 -14.27
N GLU A 58 3.68 1.34 -14.32
CA GLU A 58 3.88 2.17 -15.54
C GLU A 58 5.30 2.08 -16.11
N TYR A 59 6.30 1.73 -15.30
CA TYR A 59 7.66 1.48 -15.79
C TYR A 59 7.78 0.26 -16.72
N ASN A 60 6.74 -0.58 -16.83
CA ASN A 60 6.71 -1.74 -17.73
C ASN A 60 7.94 -2.66 -17.59
N ASN A 61 8.49 -2.76 -16.38
CA ASN A 61 9.70 -3.49 -16.08
C ASN A 61 9.63 -4.07 -14.67
N ASN A 62 9.70 -5.40 -14.55
CA ASN A 62 9.61 -6.12 -13.28
C ASN A 62 10.63 -5.62 -12.24
N LYS A 63 11.86 -5.26 -12.64
CA LYS A 63 12.87 -4.77 -11.68
C LYS A 63 12.45 -3.45 -11.05
N MET A 64 11.92 -2.53 -11.86
CA MET A 64 11.40 -1.25 -11.36
C MET A 64 10.13 -1.48 -10.55
N PHE A 65 9.23 -2.32 -11.05
CA PHE A 65 7.98 -2.60 -10.34
C PHE A 65 8.25 -3.18 -8.95
N ILE A 66 9.15 -4.15 -8.80
CA ILE A 66 9.58 -4.70 -7.50
C ILE A 66 10.09 -3.58 -6.57
N LYS A 67 10.93 -2.67 -7.05
CA LYS A 67 11.46 -1.55 -6.26
C LYS A 67 10.32 -0.69 -5.70
N PHE A 68 9.35 -0.33 -6.52
CA PHE A 68 8.21 0.48 -6.12
C PHE A 68 7.23 -0.29 -5.21
N LEU A 69 7.05 -1.60 -5.41
CA LEU A 69 6.29 -2.43 -4.50
C LEU A 69 6.92 -2.47 -3.09
N HIS A 70 8.25 -2.41 -2.97
CA HIS A 70 8.89 -2.25 -1.66
C HIS A 70 8.56 -0.90 -1.00
N TYR A 71 8.50 0.19 -1.76
CA TYR A 71 8.06 1.49 -1.25
C TYR A 71 6.60 1.46 -0.82
N ALA A 72 5.70 0.89 -1.63
CA ALA A 72 4.29 0.71 -1.27
C ALA A 72 4.13 -0.08 0.04
N LYS A 73 4.89 -1.17 0.19
CA LYS A 73 4.92 -1.97 1.43
C LYS A 73 5.48 -1.18 2.61
N GLY A 74 6.48 -0.32 2.38
CA GLY A 74 7.03 0.60 3.38
C GLY A 74 5.97 1.60 3.88
N SER A 75 5.27 2.26 2.96
CA SER A 75 4.18 3.18 3.27
C SER A 75 3.03 2.49 4.02
N ALA A 76 2.69 1.24 3.70
CA ALA A 76 1.72 0.48 4.50
C ALA A 76 2.17 0.28 5.97
N GLY A 77 3.48 0.09 6.20
CA GLY A 77 4.06 0.06 7.55
C GLY A 77 3.99 1.41 8.26
N GLU A 78 4.24 2.50 7.52
CA GLU A 78 4.17 3.87 8.03
C GLU A 78 2.74 4.22 8.48
N VAL A 79 1.72 3.96 7.67
CA VAL A 79 0.31 4.18 8.03
C VAL A 79 -0.04 3.43 9.31
N ARG A 80 0.36 2.16 9.44
CA ARG A 80 0.13 1.37 10.65
C ARG A 80 0.79 2.00 11.89
N SER A 81 2.03 2.48 11.73
CA SER A 81 2.75 3.13 12.83
C SER A 81 2.09 4.43 13.25
N GLN A 82 1.68 5.27 12.29
CA GLN A 82 1.02 6.53 12.58
C GLN A 82 -0.36 6.31 13.23
N LEU A 83 -1.16 5.35 12.75
CA LEU A 83 -2.43 5.00 13.39
C LEU A 83 -2.26 4.54 14.84
N ALA A 84 -1.24 3.71 15.12
CA ALA A 84 -0.97 3.26 16.49
C ALA A 84 -0.67 4.44 17.43
N VAL A 85 0.10 5.43 16.98
CA VAL A 85 0.36 6.66 17.73
C VAL A 85 -0.93 7.46 17.93
N LEU A 86 -1.75 7.61 16.89
CA LEU A 86 -3.00 8.37 16.95
C LEU A 86 -4.02 7.74 17.90
N VAL A 87 -4.11 6.41 17.97
CA VAL A 87 -4.95 5.71 18.94
C VAL A 87 -4.45 5.92 20.36
N ALA A 88 -3.13 5.77 20.59
CA ALA A 88 -2.53 6.02 21.90
C ALA A 88 -2.73 7.46 22.37
N ALA A 89 -2.80 8.41 21.43
CA ALA A 89 -3.09 9.82 21.70
C ALA A 89 -4.59 10.15 21.83
N GLY A 90 -5.48 9.14 21.77
CA GLY A 90 -6.93 9.32 21.85
C GLY A 90 -7.53 10.06 20.64
N ARG A 91 -6.87 10.01 19.49
CA ARG A 91 -7.28 10.69 18.26
C ARG A 91 -8.04 9.80 17.27
N VAL A 92 -7.84 8.49 17.37
CA VAL A 92 -8.52 7.47 16.56
C VAL A 92 -9.04 6.40 17.51
N ASP A 93 -10.23 5.87 17.21
CA ASP A 93 -10.83 4.80 18.00
C ASP A 93 -10.08 3.47 17.85
N GLN A 94 -9.99 2.70 18.94
CA GLN A 94 -9.26 1.43 18.98
C GLN A 94 -9.81 0.41 17.97
N LYS A 95 -11.13 0.36 17.79
CA LYS A 95 -11.78 -0.58 16.86
C LYS A 95 -11.44 -0.23 15.42
N VAL A 96 -11.50 1.07 15.07
CA VAL A 96 -11.10 1.57 13.75
C VAL A 96 -9.65 1.20 13.44
N TYR A 97 -8.76 1.32 14.41
CA TYR A 97 -7.36 0.93 14.23
C TYR A 97 -7.17 -0.56 14.02
N GLU A 98 -7.82 -1.45 14.79
CA GLU A 98 -7.63 -2.89 14.61
C GLU A 98 -8.14 -3.40 13.25
N ASP A 99 -9.23 -2.81 12.76
CA ASP A 99 -9.78 -3.12 11.45
C ASP A 99 -8.79 -2.69 10.35
N LEU A 100 -8.36 -1.42 10.34
CA LEU A 100 -7.37 -0.90 9.37
C LEU A 100 -6.01 -1.58 9.47
N ARG A 101 -5.55 -1.90 10.68
CA ARG A 101 -4.30 -2.62 10.92
C ARG A 101 -4.34 -3.99 10.26
N SER A 102 -5.47 -4.69 10.36
CA SER A 102 -5.64 -6.00 9.74
C SER A 102 -5.61 -5.92 8.22
N GLU A 103 -6.30 -4.93 7.63
CA GLU A 103 -6.27 -4.66 6.19
C GLU A 103 -4.86 -4.32 5.70
N LEU A 104 -4.14 -3.42 6.40
CA LEU A 104 -2.78 -3.03 6.04
C LEU A 104 -1.78 -4.19 6.15
N ILE A 105 -1.95 -5.10 7.12
CA ILE A 105 -1.16 -6.33 7.24
C ILE A 105 -1.44 -7.26 6.05
N ASN A 106 -2.71 -7.46 5.71
CA ASN A 106 -3.12 -8.28 4.58
C ASN A 106 -2.53 -7.74 3.27
N LEU A 107 -2.74 -6.45 2.98
CA LEU A 107 -2.19 -5.78 1.81
C LEU A 107 -0.65 -5.90 1.76
N SER A 108 0.03 -5.67 2.88
CA SER A 108 1.50 -5.82 2.96
C SER A 108 1.98 -7.24 2.63
N SER A 109 1.21 -8.26 3.04
CA SER A 109 1.46 -9.67 2.72
C SER A 109 1.27 -9.94 1.23
N ARG A 110 0.18 -9.45 0.64
CA ARG A 110 -0.11 -9.60 -0.79
C ARG A 110 0.93 -8.91 -1.67
N ILE A 111 1.36 -7.70 -1.30
CA ILE A 111 2.47 -7.01 -1.96
C ILE A 111 3.75 -7.84 -1.89
N LYS A 112 4.09 -8.40 -0.72
CA LYS A 112 5.26 -9.27 -0.55
C LYS A 112 5.18 -10.52 -1.44
N SER A 113 4.02 -11.16 -1.51
CA SER A 113 3.81 -12.32 -2.39
C SER A 113 4.01 -11.98 -3.86
N LEU A 114 3.53 -10.82 -4.32
CA LEU A 114 3.76 -10.35 -5.69
C LEU A 114 5.24 -10.06 -5.96
N ILE A 115 5.94 -9.42 -5.01
CA ILE A 115 7.39 -9.19 -5.10
C ILE A 115 8.13 -10.52 -5.31
N ASN A 116 7.85 -11.52 -4.46
CA ASN A 116 8.50 -12.83 -4.55
C ASN A 116 8.21 -13.50 -5.90
N TYR A 117 6.96 -13.47 -6.35
CA TYR A 117 6.57 -14.00 -7.66
C TYR A 117 7.36 -13.37 -8.81
N LEU A 118 7.50 -12.04 -8.81
CA LEU A 118 8.22 -11.31 -9.87
C LEU A 118 9.74 -11.61 -9.84
N ILE A 119 10.32 -11.79 -8.65
CA ILE A 119 11.72 -12.20 -8.49
C ILE A 119 11.93 -13.59 -9.09
N ASP A 120 11.09 -14.56 -8.72
CA ASP A 120 11.18 -15.94 -9.23
C ASP A 120 10.98 -15.99 -10.75
N TYR A 121 10.04 -15.20 -11.27
CA TYR A 121 9.79 -15.07 -12.71
C TYR A 121 11.04 -14.57 -13.45
N ASN A 122 11.68 -13.49 -12.96
CA ASN A 122 12.88 -12.93 -13.57
C ASN A 122 14.09 -13.89 -13.53
N GLN A 123 14.21 -14.70 -12.47
CA GLN A 123 15.28 -15.70 -12.37
C GLN A 123 15.09 -16.81 -13.42
N LYS A 124 13.87 -17.32 -13.58
CA LYS A 124 13.54 -18.35 -14.57
C LYS A 124 13.70 -17.86 -16.01
N SER A 125 13.31 -16.62 -16.31
CA SER A 125 13.48 -16.03 -17.64
C SER A 125 14.95 -15.86 -18.02
N ASN A 126 15.83 -15.59 -17.06
CA ASN A 126 17.27 -15.43 -17.29
C ASN A 126 18.03 -16.76 -17.44
N GLN A 127 17.45 -17.87 -17.00
CA GLN A 127 18.04 -19.22 -17.09
C GLN A 127 17.62 -19.98 -18.35
N SER A 128 16.65 -19.48 -19.12
CA SER A 128 16.25 -20.09 -20.38
C SER A 128 17.33 -19.85 -21.44
N PRO A 129 17.83 -20.88 -22.16
CA PRO A 129 18.86 -20.70 -23.17
C PRO A 129 18.34 -19.74 -24.25
N LYS A 130 19.13 -18.70 -24.54
CA LYS A 130 18.93 -17.87 -25.73
C LYS A 130 19.10 -18.79 -26.93
N THR A 131 17.98 -19.14 -27.57
CA THR A 131 17.95 -19.85 -28.84
C THR A 131 18.35 -18.92 -29.97
#